data_AF-A0A2N2MIV3-F1
#
_entry.id   AF-A0A2N2MIV3-F1
#
_cell.length_a   1.000
_cell.length_b   1.000
_cell.length_c   1.000
_cell.angle_alpha   90.00
_cell.angle_beta   90.00
_cell.angle_gamma   90.00
#
_symmetry.space_group_name_H-M   'P 1'
#
loop_
_entity.id
_entity.type
_entity.pdbx_description
1 polymer ?
#
loop_
_entity_poly.entity_id
_entity_poly.type
_entity_poly.pdbx_seq_one_letter_code
_entity_poly.pdbx_strand_id
1 'polypeptide(L)'
;METETKPAVEERTMAVIAHLSALAFGTGSFVPAIFWAEQRKKSRYASFQSLQAYGYQSLGYTVWMLAYLAIAVFMLILLIVLAAVAGSSLSSPDTLFLVWVVAFFCMAFGLFGLYLLFPLIGAVACALGKDFRYPLLGSRLAKYLGYDFSKPDQPIDQTHEEHFAASMGHFNVILFFWGLFGPLALWLTQGKQSAFLKLQSVQTVVYQTIGSLIYFGISLVASVMFIPLYAGVIMAENGMAGEAINPVTMIMFFVGMCLFGLITLFGPLYHILGQWAGLRTLQGHDYRYPLIGRLIEKWLSKPEILTEQ
;
A
#
# COMPACT_ATOMS: atom_id res chain seq x y z
N MET A 1 14.11 4.17 42.59
CA MET A 1 12.92 4.60 41.83
C MET A 1 13.47 5.35 40.63
N GLU A 2 13.81 4.66 39.55
CA GLU A 2 14.28 5.30 38.32
C GLU A 2 13.12 6.14 37.78
N THR A 3 13.34 7.45 37.65
CA THR A 3 12.39 8.33 36.99
C THR A 3 12.33 7.91 35.54
N GLU A 4 11.24 7.25 35.14
CA GLU A 4 10.91 6.95 33.74
C GLU A 4 10.86 8.29 32.99
N THR A 5 11.95 8.62 32.29
CA THR A 5 12.06 9.87 31.53
C THR A 5 11.16 9.75 30.33
N LYS A 6 10.01 10.43 30.40
CA LYS A 6 9.10 10.51 29.26
C LYS A 6 9.84 11.03 28.02
N PRO A 7 9.52 10.52 26.82
CA PRO A 7 10.09 11.04 25.58
C PRO A 7 9.86 12.55 25.45
N ALA A 8 10.79 13.24 24.79
CA ALA A 8 10.71 14.67 24.58
C ALA A 8 9.44 15.04 23.77
N VAL A 9 8.97 16.28 23.94
CA VAL A 9 7.75 16.76 23.28
C VAL A 9 7.86 16.70 21.76
N GLU A 10 9.03 17.02 21.21
CA GLU A 10 9.31 16.93 19.77
C GLU A 10 9.19 15.49 19.25
N GLU A 11 9.82 14.54 19.93
CA GLU A 11 9.78 13.11 19.58
C GLU A 11 8.34 12.57 19.59
N ARG A 12 7.56 12.96 20.61
CA ARG A 12 6.14 12.61 20.73
C ARG A 12 5.32 13.20 19.61
N THR A 13 5.57 14.46 19.26
CA THR A 13 4.84 15.16 18.20
C THR A 13 5.09 14.52 16.84
N MET A 14 6.35 14.18 16.54
CA MET A 14 6.68 13.45 15.31
C MET A 14 6.03 12.07 15.26
N ALA A 15 6.05 11.32 16.37
CA ALA A 15 5.38 10.02 16.45
C ALA A 15 3.85 10.14 16.24
N VAL A 16 3.20 11.15 16.83
CA VAL A 16 1.78 11.44 16.60
C VAL A 16 1.50 11.66 15.12
N ILE A 17 2.25 12.55 14.47
CA ILE A 17 2.05 12.90 13.06
C ILE A 17 2.36 11.70 12.15
N ALA A 18 3.38 10.90 12.45
CA ALA A 18 3.69 9.67 11.73
C ALA A 18 2.51 8.69 11.72
N HIS A 19 1.83 8.50 12.85
CA HIS A 19 0.63 7.67 12.92
C HIS A 19 -0.55 8.32 12.20
N LEU A 20 -0.82 9.60 12.43
CA LEU A 20 -1.95 10.30 11.81
C LEU A 20 -1.83 10.41 10.28
N SER A 21 -0.62 10.33 9.71
CA SER A 21 -0.46 10.34 8.25
C SER A 21 -1.13 9.13 7.57
N ALA A 22 -1.40 8.04 8.30
CA ALA A 22 -2.17 6.91 7.79
C ALA A 22 -3.60 7.31 7.36
N LEU A 23 -4.16 8.39 7.93
CA LEU A 23 -5.47 8.93 7.54
C LEU A 23 -5.47 9.53 6.13
N ALA A 24 -4.31 9.78 5.53
CA ALA A 24 -4.18 10.33 4.19
C ALA A 24 -4.14 9.25 3.09
N PHE A 25 -4.54 8.00 3.39
CA PHE A 25 -4.76 6.91 2.43
C PHE A 25 -3.61 6.69 1.43
N GLY A 26 -2.48 6.21 1.94
CA GLY A 26 -1.28 5.92 1.15
C GLY A 26 -0.46 7.15 0.78
N THR A 27 -1.10 8.32 0.56
CA THR A 27 -0.38 9.56 0.29
C THR A 27 0.47 9.99 1.48
N GLY A 28 0.08 9.66 2.70
CA GLY A 28 0.82 9.98 3.93
C GLY A 28 2.03 9.09 4.21
N SER A 29 2.33 8.09 3.37
CA SER A 29 3.40 7.11 3.61
C SER A 29 4.81 7.70 3.61
N PHE A 30 5.02 8.86 2.97
CA PHE A 30 6.31 9.55 3.02
C PHE A 30 6.59 10.17 4.39
N VAL A 31 5.57 10.58 5.14
CA VAL A 31 5.74 11.26 6.43
C VAL A 31 6.53 10.40 7.43
N PRO A 32 6.13 9.15 7.73
CA PRO A 32 6.91 8.31 8.63
C PRO A 32 8.27 7.91 8.05
N ALA A 33 8.42 7.84 6.72
CA ALA A 33 9.73 7.59 6.09
C ALA A 33 10.71 8.75 6.32
N ILE A 34 10.27 10.00 6.14
CA ILE A 34 11.08 11.21 6.42
C ILE A 34 11.39 11.31 7.91
N PHE A 35 10.40 11.10 8.78
CA PHE A 35 10.60 11.21 10.22
C PHE A 35 11.53 10.14 10.76
N TRP A 36 11.43 8.91 10.26
CA TRP A 36 12.43 7.90 10.54
C TRP A 36 13.83 8.34 10.09
N ALA A 37 13.97 8.80 8.85
CA ALA A 37 15.25 9.24 8.29
C ALA A 37 15.91 10.36 9.13
N GLU A 38 15.10 11.29 9.63
CA GLU A 38 15.54 12.41 10.47
C GLU A 38 15.90 11.96 11.90
N GLN A 39 15.14 11.01 12.46
CA GLN A 39 15.24 10.62 13.87
C GLN A 39 16.10 9.38 14.13
N ARG A 40 16.45 8.59 13.11
CA ARG A 40 17.19 7.31 13.27
C ARG A 40 18.55 7.43 13.99
N LYS A 41 19.15 8.62 14.02
CA LYS A 41 20.39 8.90 14.79
C LYS A 41 20.19 9.81 16.00
N LYS A 42 18.96 10.29 16.24
CA LYS A 42 18.65 11.30 17.27
C LYS A 42 17.75 10.74 18.38
N SER A 43 16.73 9.96 17.99
CA SER A 43 15.71 9.44 18.90
C SER A 43 15.31 8.03 18.54
N ARG A 44 15.57 7.09 19.44
CA ARG A 44 15.12 5.70 19.30
C ARG A 44 13.61 5.58 19.33
N TYR A 45 12.97 6.33 20.22
CA TYR A 45 11.51 6.34 20.35
C TYR A 45 10.84 6.84 19.07
N ALA A 46 11.25 8.02 18.58
CA ALA A 46 10.65 8.57 17.36
C ALA A 46 11.01 7.75 16.11
N SER A 47 12.23 7.19 16.03
CA SER A 47 12.63 6.25 14.97
C SER A 47 11.72 5.02 14.94
N PHE A 48 11.54 4.36 16.09
CA PHE A 48 10.71 3.17 16.21
C PHE A 48 9.24 3.45 15.85
N GLN A 49 8.64 4.51 16.42
CA GLN A 49 7.24 4.85 16.13
C GLN A 49 7.04 5.22 14.66
N SER A 50 8.02 5.90 14.03
CA SER A 50 7.97 6.21 12.60
C SER A 50 8.05 4.96 11.73
N LEU A 51 9.01 4.05 11.98
CA LEU A 51 9.08 2.77 11.24
C LEU A 51 7.81 1.95 11.42
N GLN A 52 7.29 1.90 12.63
CA GLN A 52 6.07 1.19 12.94
C GLN A 52 4.86 1.73 12.17
N ALA A 53 4.70 3.06 12.11
CA ALA A 53 3.67 3.71 11.30
C ALA A 53 3.87 3.46 9.80
N TYR A 54 5.12 3.51 9.31
CA TYR A 54 5.43 3.21 7.91
C TYR A 54 5.08 1.76 7.55
N GLY A 55 5.41 0.82 8.44
CA GLY A 55 5.06 -0.59 8.28
C GLY A 55 3.56 -0.86 8.32
N TYR A 56 2.81 -0.13 9.14
CA TYR A 56 1.36 -0.23 9.17
C TYR A 56 0.71 0.30 7.88
N GLN A 57 1.18 1.44 7.38
CA GLN A 57 0.65 2.04 6.15
C GLN A 57 0.95 1.21 4.90
N SER A 58 2.09 0.51 4.89
CA SER A 58 2.52 -0.35 3.78
C SER A 58 1.96 -1.77 3.92
N LEU A 59 2.56 -2.59 4.77
CA LEU A 59 2.19 -4.00 4.97
C LEU A 59 0.79 -4.15 5.59
N GLY A 60 0.42 -3.27 6.52
CA GLY A 60 -0.92 -3.30 7.13
C GLY A 60 -2.04 -3.07 6.10
N TYR A 61 -1.80 -2.25 5.08
CA TYR A 61 -2.75 -2.09 3.96
C TYR A 61 -2.89 -3.39 3.15
N THR A 62 -1.79 -4.10 2.86
CA THR A 62 -1.86 -5.42 2.22
C THR A 62 -2.69 -6.41 3.03
N VAL A 63 -2.47 -6.49 4.34
CA VAL A 63 -3.23 -7.37 5.23
C VAL A 63 -4.72 -7.00 5.23
N TRP A 64 -5.04 -5.71 5.31
CA TRP A 64 -6.41 -5.21 5.26
C TRP A 64 -7.10 -5.54 3.94
N MET A 65 -6.42 -5.34 2.80
CA MET A 65 -6.93 -5.68 1.47
C MET A 65 -7.23 -7.18 1.33
N LEU A 66 -6.36 -8.05 1.84
CA LEU A 66 -6.57 -9.50 1.81
C LEU A 66 -7.75 -9.91 2.70
N ALA A 67 -7.88 -9.33 3.90
CA ALA A 67 -9.01 -9.57 4.78
C ALA A 67 -10.33 -9.11 4.13
N TYR A 68 -10.33 -7.93 3.53
CA TYR A 68 -11.48 -7.40 2.78
C TYR A 68 -11.86 -8.34 1.63
N LEU A 69 -10.91 -8.79 0.83
CA LEU A 69 -11.15 -9.71 -0.28
C LEU A 69 -11.76 -11.04 0.21
N ALA A 70 -11.19 -11.65 1.25
CA ALA A 70 -11.69 -12.90 1.82
C ALA A 70 -13.14 -12.77 2.29
N ILE A 71 -13.45 -11.67 2.97
CA ILE A 71 -14.79 -11.39 3.47
C ILE A 71 -15.77 -11.07 2.32
N ALA A 72 -15.34 -10.33 1.29
CA ALA A 72 -16.16 -10.06 0.11
C ALA A 72 -16.52 -11.35 -0.65
N VAL A 73 -15.56 -12.27 -0.81
CA VAL A 73 -15.81 -13.59 -1.40
C VAL A 73 -16.79 -14.40 -0.55
N PHE A 74 -16.62 -14.40 0.78
CA PHE A 74 -17.56 -15.05 1.68
C PHE A 74 -18.99 -14.48 1.55
N MET A 75 -19.14 -13.15 1.51
CA MET A 75 -20.44 -12.49 1.34
C MET A 75 -21.09 -12.78 -0.02
N LEU A 76 -20.29 -12.93 -1.07
CA LEU A 76 -20.78 -13.31 -2.39
C LEU A 76 -21.28 -14.77 -2.39
N ILE A 77 -20.52 -15.69 -1.79
CA ILE A 77 -20.94 -17.09 -1.64
C ILE A 77 -22.23 -17.15 -0.83
N LEU A 78 -22.31 -16.39 0.27
CA LEU A 78 -23.52 -16.32 1.09
C LEU A 78 -24.73 -15.81 0.29
N LEU A 79 -24.56 -14.78 -0.55
CA LEU A 79 -25.64 -14.30 -1.42
C LEU A 79 -26.13 -15.37 -2.38
N ILE A 80 -25.21 -16.08 -3.04
CA ILE A 80 -25.53 -17.15 -4.00
C ILE A 80 -26.29 -18.28 -3.29
N VAL A 81 -25.82 -18.70 -2.11
CA VAL A 81 -26.47 -19.74 -1.31
C VAL A 81 -27.85 -19.29 -0.86
N LEU A 82 -28.00 -18.07 -0.36
CA LEU A 82 -29.30 -17.53 0.05
C LEU A 82 -30.26 -17.47 -1.13
N ALA A 83 -29.82 -16.96 -2.29
CA ALA A 83 -30.65 -16.93 -3.50
C ALA A 83 -31.08 -18.33 -3.97
N ALA A 84 -30.20 -19.33 -3.84
CA ALA A 84 -30.50 -20.71 -4.21
C ALA A 84 -31.48 -21.39 -3.23
N VAL A 85 -31.33 -21.17 -1.92
CA VAL A 85 -32.17 -21.78 -0.87
C VAL A 85 -33.53 -21.09 -0.75
N ALA A 86 -33.56 -19.78 -1.00
CA ALA A 86 -34.75 -18.95 -0.96
C ALA A 86 -35.89 -19.44 -1.85
N GLY A 87 -35.57 -19.98 -3.04
CA GLY A 87 -36.55 -20.22 -4.09
C GLY A 87 -37.42 -18.97 -4.34
N SER A 88 -38.74 -19.16 -4.47
CA SER A 88 -39.74 -18.09 -4.57
C SER A 88 -40.23 -17.55 -3.21
N SER A 89 -39.63 -18.02 -2.10
CA SER A 89 -40.12 -17.79 -0.73
C SER A 89 -39.67 -16.45 -0.13
N LEU A 90 -38.65 -15.82 -0.70
CA LEU A 90 -38.16 -14.53 -0.22
C LEU A 90 -38.97 -13.37 -0.81
N SER A 91 -39.01 -12.26 -0.05
CA SER A 91 -39.32 -10.92 -0.56
C SER A 91 -38.66 -10.68 -1.92
N SER A 92 -39.26 -9.82 -2.76
CA SER A 92 -38.81 -9.53 -4.14
C SER A 92 -37.28 -9.56 -4.29
N PRO A 93 -36.71 -10.08 -5.40
CA PRO A 93 -35.25 -10.12 -5.63
C PRO A 93 -34.54 -8.81 -5.29
N ASP A 94 -35.21 -7.68 -5.52
CA ASP A 94 -34.78 -6.34 -5.17
C ASP A 94 -34.54 -6.14 -3.67
N THR A 95 -35.39 -6.71 -2.81
CA THR A 95 -35.25 -6.61 -1.34
C THR A 95 -34.03 -7.38 -0.85
N LEU A 96 -33.82 -8.61 -1.34
CA LEU A 96 -32.63 -9.41 -0.97
C LEU A 96 -31.35 -8.71 -1.43
N PHE A 97 -31.35 -8.19 -2.65
CA PHE A 97 -30.24 -7.43 -3.20
C PHE A 97 -29.95 -6.18 -2.36
N LEU A 98 -30.98 -5.39 -2.00
CA LEU A 98 -30.82 -4.21 -1.16
C LEU A 98 -30.21 -4.54 0.21
N VAL A 99 -30.73 -5.57 0.90
CA VAL A 99 -30.19 -6.02 2.20
C VAL A 99 -28.73 -6.42 2.08
N TRP A 100 -28.38 -7.16 1.02
CA TRP A 100 -27.00 -7.55 0.77
C TRP A 100 -26.09 -6.35 0.52
N VAL A 101 -26.54 -5.38 -0.29
CA VAL A 101 -25.79 -4.14 -0.58
C VAL A 101 -25.53 -3.38 0.72
N VAL A 102 -26.56 -3.18 1.55
CA VAL A 102 -26.42 -2.51 2.87
C VAL A 102 -25.42 -3.26 3.75
N ALA A 103 -25.57 -4.58 3.89
CA ALA A 103 -24.67 -5.40 4.70
C ALA A 103 -23.22 -5.32 4.20
N PHE A 104 -23.02 -5.39 2.88
CA PHE A 104 -21.71 -5.27 2.25
C PHE A 104 -21.05 -3.92 2.54
N PHE A 105 -21.78 -2.81 2.35
CA PHE A 105 -21.25 -1.47 2.63
C PHE A 105 -20.97 -1.24 4.12
N CYS A 106 -21.88 -1.64 5.02
CA CYS A 106 -21.66 -1.54 6.47
C CYS A 106 -20.37 -2.28 6.89
N MET A 107 -20.17 -3.46 6.34
CA MET A 107 -18.98 -4.28 6.59
C MET A 107 -17.71 -3.66 5.97
N ALA A 108 -17.79 -3.15 4.73
CA ALA A 108 -16.67 -2.48 4.07
C ALA A 108 -16.20 -1.24 4.86
N PHE A 109 -17.14 -0.36 5.22
CA PHE A 109 -16.84 0.82 6.05
C PHE A 109 -16.43 0.44 7.47
N GLY A 110 -16.97 -0.64 8.03
CA GLY A 110 -16.56 -1.17 9.34
C GLY A 110 -15.10 -1.62 9.35
N LEU A 111 -14.69 -2.43 8.37
CA LEU A 111 -13.28 -2.87 8.22
C LEU A 111 -12.35 -1.69 7.97
N PHE A 112 -12.78 -0.71 7.18
CA PHE A 112 -12.02 0.51 6.94
C PHE A 112 -11.87 1.35 8.21
N GLY A 113 -12.95 1.51 8.99
CA GLY A 113 -12.91 2.15 10.30
C GLY A 113 -11.95 1.46 11.27
N LEU A 114 -11.93 0.11 11.27
CA LEU A 114 -10.96 -0.67 12.07
C LEU A 114 -9.51 -0.43 11.63
N TYR A 115 -9.25 -0.29 10.33
CA TYR A 115 -7.92 0.07 9.83
C TYR A 115 -7.48 1.46 10.31
N LEU A 116 -8.39 2.45 10.34
CA LEU A 116 -8.06 3.80 10.79
C LEU A 116 -8.02 3.98 12.31
N LEU A 117 -8.67 3.07 13.04
CA LEU A 117 -8.72 3.13 14.51
C LEU A 117 -7.33 2.94 15.14
N PHE A 118 -6.52 2.02 14.65
CA PHE A 118 -5.21 1.75 15.26
C PHE A 118 -4.22 2.92 15.15
N PRO A 119 -4.07 3.60 14.00
CA PRO A 119 -3.28 4.82 13.92
C PRO A 119 -3.76 5.92 14.87
N LEU A 120 -5.08 6.09 15.05
CA LEU A 120 -5.62 7.05 16.03
C LEU A 120 -5.23 6.69 17.46
N ILE A 121 -5.35 5.41 17.83
CA ILE A 121 -4.92 4.93 19.16
C ILE A 121 -3.41 5.16 19.34
N GLY A 122 -2.61 4.85 18.31
CA GLY A 122 -1.17 5.07 18.34
C GLY A 122 -0.79 6.53 18.50
N ALA A 123 -1.47 7.43 17.78
CA ALA A 123 -1.32 8.86 17.93
C ALA A 123 -1.65 9.33 19.35
N VAL A 124 -2.79 8.92 19.92
CA VAL A 124 -3.17 9.27 21.30
C VAL A 124 -2.16 8.73 22.32
N ALA A 125 -1.73 7.48 22.17
CA ALA A 125 -0.72 6.87 23.05
C ALA A 125 0.60 7.64 23.01
N CYS A 126 1.09 7.99 21.81
CA CYS A 126 2.30 8.79 21.64
C CYS A 126 2.15 10.20 22.20
N ALA A 127 0.97 10.82 22.02
CA ALA A 127 0.64 12.11 22.60
C ALA A 127 0.67 12.07 24.12
N LEU A 128 0.41 10.93 24.77
CA LEU A 128 0.55 10.74 26.21
C LEU A 128 1.96 10.32 26.66
N GLY A 129 2.89 10.13 25.72
CA GLY A 129 4.27 9.69 25.97
C GLY A 129 4.41 8.21 26.30
N LYS A 130 3.46 7.38 25.86
CA LYS A 130 3.48 5.92 26.06
C LYS A 130 4.09 5.22 24.84
N ASP A 131 4.78 4.10 25.06
CA ASP A 131 5.16 3.20 23.97
C ASP A 131 3.90 2.58 23.35
N PHE A 132 3.67 2.85 22.08
CA PHE A 132 2.60 2.22 21.32
C PHE A 132 3.15 1.06 20.48
N ARG A 133 2.33 0.01 20.34
CA ARG A 133 2.60 -1.13 19.46
C ARG A 133 1.34 -1.52 18.70
N TYR A 134 1.38 -1.47 17.37
CA TYR A 134 0.32 -2.00 16.53
C TYR A 134 0.12 -3.50 16.82
N PRO A 135 -1.12 -3.99 16.83
CA PRO A 135 -1.38 -5.42 16.89
C PRO A 135 -0.63 -6.15 15.78
N LEU A 136 -0.06 -7.32 16.10
CA LEU A 136 0.73 -8.19 15.22
C LEU A 136 2.09 -7.63 14.76
N LEU A 137 2.15 -6.37 14.33
CA LEU A 137 3.38 -5.76 13.79
C LEU A 137 4.31 -5.24 14.89
N GLY A 138 3.79 -4.46 15.86
CA GLY A 138 4.61 -3.65 16.74
C GLY A 138 5.59 -4.45 17.60
N SER A 139 5.12 -5.51 18.26
CA SER A 139 5.99 -6.37 19.07
C SER A 139 7.00 -7.17 18.24
N ARG A 140 6.63 -7.56 17.01
CA ARG A 140 7.54 -8.25 16.09
C ARG A 140 8.62 -7.32 15.58
N LEU A 141 8.25 -6.09 15.23
CA LEU A 141 9.18 -5.04 14.82
C LEU A 141 10.13 -4.68 15.96
N ALA A 142 9.60 -4.49 17.18
CA ALA A 142 10.43 -4.19 18.35
C ALA A 142 11.49 -5.28 18.57
N LYS A 143 11.09 -6.55 18.50
CA LYS A 143 12.02 -7.69 18.60
C LYS A 143 13.04 -7.70 17.45
N TYR A 144 12.59 -7.47 16.22
CA TYR A 144 13.46 -7.45 15.03
C TYR A 144 14.53 -6.36 15.15
N LEU A 145 14.15 -5.16 15.62
CA LEU A 145 15.05 -4.02 15.77
C LEU A 145 15.90 -4.05 17.06
N GLY A 146 15.62 -4.96 17.99
CA GLY A 146 16.21 -4.90 19.35
C GLY A 146 15.74 -3.68 20.16
N TYR A 147 14.55 -3.15 19.87
CA TYR A 147 13.97 -2.02 20.57
C TYR A 147 13.30 -2.45 21.89
N ASP A 148 13.72 -1.81 22.97
CA ASP A 148 13.16 -1.95 24.31
C ASP A 148 12.98 -0.56 24.92
N PHE A 149 11.72 -0.16 25.12
CA PHE A 149 11.35 1.14 25.69
C PHE A 149 11.86 1.31 27.12
N SER A 150 12.00 0.21 27.87
CA SER A 150 12.50 0.25 29.25
C SER A 150 14.02 0.41 29.35
N LYS A 151 14.74 0.26 28.22
CA LYS A 151 16.21 0.33 28.15
C LYS A 151 16.63 1.40 27.15
N PRO A 152 16.53 2.69 27.49
CA PRO A 152 16.77 3.79 26.54
C PRO A 152 18.19 3.79 25.95
N ASP A 153 19.18 3.26 26.68
CA ASP A 153 20.59 3.28 26.28
C ASP A 153 21.01 2.16 25.32
N GLN A 154 20.19 1.12 25.12
CA GLN A 154 20.53 0.01 24.22
C GLN A 154 20.42 0.48 22.75
N PRO A 155 21.42 0.37 21.88
CA PRO A 155 21.24 0.81 20.48
C PRO A 155 20.21 -0.05 19.73
N ILE A 156 19.48 0.55 18.76
CA ILE A 156 18.69 -0.19 17.76
C ILE A 156 19.64 -0.73 16.70
N ASP A 157 19.35 -1.92 16.17
CA ASP A 157 20.07 -2.48 15.03
C ASP A 157 19.79 -1.68 13.75
N GLN A 158 20.78 -0.86 13.34
CA GLN A 158 20.66 0.02 12.18
C GLN A 158 20.48 -0.76 10.87
N THR A 159 21.08 -1.94 10.74
CA THR A 159 20.95 -2.77 9.53
C THR A 159 19.51 -3.23 9.38
N HIS A 160 18.91 -3.67 10.48
CA HIS A 160 17.50 -4.06 10.51
C HIS A 160 16.56 -2.87 10.27
N GLU A 161 16.87 -1.66 10.76
CA GLU A 161 16.09 -0.46 10.40
C GLU A 161 16.09 -0.22 8.89
N GLU A 162 17.25 -0.28 8.24
CA GLU A 162 17.36 -0.05 6.78
C GLU A 162 16.64 -1.13 5.98
N HIS A 163 16.82 -2.41 6.34
CA HIS A 163 16.11 -3.52 5.71
C HIS A 163 14.59 -3.37 5.85
N PHE A 164 14.12 -2.99 7.05
CA PHE A 164 12.70 -2.78 7.28
C PHE A 164 12.17 -1.59 6.47
N ALA A 165 12.83 -0.44 6.51
CA ALA A 165 12.42 0.75 5.75
C ALA A 165 12.38 0.48 4.24
N ALA A 166 13.42 -0.12 3.67
CA ALA A 166 13.46 -0.51 2.26
C ALA A 166 12.34 -1.50 1.91
N SER A 167 12.12 -2.51 2.76
CA SER A 167 11.06 -3.51 2.60
C SER A 167 9.67 -2.87 2.53
N MET A 168 9.37 -1.93 3.43
CA MET A 168 8.10 -1.21 3.42
C MET A 168 7.93 -0.36 2.15
N GLY A 169 9.02 0.14 1.57
CA GLY A 169 9.03 0.74 0.24
C GLY A 169 8.50 -0.22 -0.82
N HIS A 170 9.00 -1.45 -0.87
CA HIS A 170 8.51 -2.46 -1.81
C HIS A 170 7.06 -2.89 -1.51
N PHE A 171 6.66 -2.98 -0.25
CA PHE A 171 5.27 -3.30 0.11
C PHE A 171 4.29 -2.21 -0.33
N ASN A 172 4.72 -0.95 -0.39
CA ASN A 172 3.90 0.15 -0.92
C ASN A 172 3.51 0.00 -2.40
N VAL A 173 4.08 -0.95 -3.15
CA VAL A 173 3.68 -1.24 -4.54
C VAL A 173 2.17 -1.49 -4.68
N ILE A 174 1.53 -1.97 -3.62
CA ILE A 174 0.07 -2.19 -3.58
C ILE A 174 -0.74 -0.89 -3.61
N LEU A 175 -0.15 0.24 -3.18
CA LEU A 175 -0.80 1.54 -3.07
C LEU A 175 -0.75 2.35 -4.37
N PHE A 176 -0.83 1.68 -5.53
CA PHE A 176 -0.78 2.30 -6.87
C PHE A 176 0.20 3.49 -6.96
N PHE A 177 -0.17 4.60 -7.60
CA PHE A 177 0.69 5.79 -7.70
C PHE A 177 1.13 6.34 -6.32
N TRP A 178 0.29 6.25 -5.29
CA TRP A 178 0.59 6.76 -3.95
C TRP A 178 1.72 6.00 -3.24
N GLY A 179 1.93 4.75 -3.62
CA GLY A 179 3.01 3.91 -3.12
C GLY A 179 4.41 4.41 -3.46
N LEU A 180 4.55 5.36 -4.40
CA LEU A 180 5.82 5.97 -4.78
C LEU A 180 6.42 6.84 -3.67
N PHE A 181 5.59 7.46 -2.83
CA PHE A 181 6.05 8.54 -1.97
C PHE A 181 6.97 8.05 -0.84
N GLY A 182 6.66 6.90 -0.22
CA GLY A 182 7.52 6.27 0.78
C GLY A 182 8.96 6.00 0.28
N PRO A 183 9.17 5.16 -0.76
CA PRO A 183 10.50 4.89 -1.29
C PRO A 183 11.15 6.14 -1.91
N LEU A 184 10.40 7.07 -2.51
CA LEU A 184 10.97 8.34 -2.98
C LEU A 184 11.54 9.15 -1.82
N ALA A 185 10.81 9.26 -0.70
CA ALA A 185 11.29 9.95 0.48
C ALA A 185 12.57 9.31 1.05
N LEU A 186 12.62 7.98 1.12
CA LEU A 186 13.82 7.24 1.54
C LEU A 186 15.01 7.51 0.60
N TRP A 187 14.79 7.50 -0.70
CA TRP A 187 15.83 7.81 -1.67
C TRP A 187 16.36 9.24 -1.48
N LEU A 188 15.48 10.24 -1.38
CA LEU A 188 15.87 11.64 -1.27
C LEU A 188 16.57 11.96 0.06
N THR A 189 16.15 11.33 1.16
CA THR A 189 16.67 11.64 2.51
C THR A 189 17.87 10.77 2.90
N GLN A 190 17.92 9.50 2.48
CA GLN A 190 18.92 8.52 2.92
C GLN A 190 19.77 7.95 1.79
N GLY A 191 19.48 8.26 0.52
CA GLY A 191 20.19 7.69 -0.63
C GLY A 191 21.64 8.15 -0.79
N LYS A 192 22.07 9.20 -0.09
CA LYS A 192 23.49 9.61 -0.02
C LYS A 192 24.24 8.91 1.12
N GLN A 193 23.53 8.49 2.15
CA GLN A 193 24.09 7.95 3.39
C GLN A 193 24.16 6.42 3.38
N SER A 194 23.27 5.74 2.65
CA SER A 194 23.26 4.28 2.51
C SER A 194 23.10 3.88 1.05
N ALA A 195 24.12 3.20 0.50
CA ALA A 195 24.09 2.65 -0.85
C ALA A 195 22.98 1.59 -1.01
N PHE A 196 22.72 0.82 0.05
CA PHE A 196 21.63 -0.14 0.10
C PHE A 196 20.27 0.54 -0.04
N LEU A 197 20.00 1.56 0.78
CA LEU A 197 18.74 2.31 0.69
C LEU A 197 18.60 3.03 -0.64
N LYS A 198 19.69 3.58 -1.19
CA LYS A 198 19.71 4.16 -2.54
C LYS A 198 19.25 3.14 -3.57
N LEU A 199 19.87 1.97 -3.60
CA LEU A 199 19.55 0.92 -4.57
C LEU A 199 18.09 0.46 -4.43
N GLN A 200 17.66 0.05 -3.23
CA GLN A 200 16.31 -0.49 -3.02
C GLN A 200 15.21 0.55 -3.28
N SER A 201 15.43 1.79 -2.85
CA SER A 201 14.45 2.87 -3.03
C SER A 201 14.32 3.26 -4.52
N VAL A 202 15.44 3.42 -5.24
CA VAL A 202 15.40 3.71 -6.69
C VAL A 202 14.75 2.57 -7.47
N GLN A 203 15.09 1.31 -7.15
CA GLN A 203 14.44 0.13 -7.73
C GLN A 203 12.92 0.19 -7.59
N THR A 204 12.45 0.49 -6.38
CA THR A 204 11.03 0.57 -6.09
C THR A 204 10.38 1.74 -6.82
N VAL A 205 10.98 2.93 -6.83
CA VAL A 205 10.45 4.11 -7.51
C VAL A 205 10.31 3.86 -9.01
N VAL A 206 11.35 3.30 -9.65
CA VAL A 206 11.31 2.99 -11.09
C VAL A 206 10.30 1.89 -11.39
N TYR A 207 10.28 0.82 -10.60
CA TYR A 207 9.29 -0.27 -10.73
C TYR A 207 7.86 0.24 -10.61
N GLN A 208 7.60 1.10 -9.61
CA GLN A 208 6.29 1.65 -9.35
C GLN A 208 5.85 2.65 -10.42
N THR A 209 6.77 3.49 -10.91
CA THR A 209 6.49 4.46 -11.96
C THR A 209 6.13 3.77 -13.28
N ILE A 210 6.94 2.80 -13.71
CA ILE A 210 6.69 2.05 -14.95
C ILE A 210 5.36 1.30 -14.87
N GLY A 211 5.12 0.58 -13.77
CA GLY A 211 3.87 -0.15 -13.58
C GLY A 211 2.65 0.76 -13.57
N SER A 212 2.73 1.91 -12.89
CA SER A 212 1.64 2.89 -12.84
C SER A 212 1.34 3.50 -14.22
N LEU A 213 2.37 3.82 -15.01
CA LEU A 213 2.20 4.35 -16.37
C LEU A 213 1.57 3.32 -17.31
N ILE A 214 2.02 2.06 -17.26
CA ILE A 214 1.44 0.97 -18.05
C ILE A 214 -0.03 0.75 -17.66
N TYR A 215 -0.30 0.63 -16.36
CA TYR A 215 -1.66 0.43 -15.85
C TYR A 215 -2.59 1.58 -16.26
N PHE A 216 -2.15 2.83 -16.06
CA PHE A 216 -2.92 4.02 -16.44
C PHE A 216 -3.18 4.06 -17.95
N GLY A 217 -2.16 3.82 -18.78
CA GLY A 217 -2.29 3.80 -20.23
C GLY A 217 -3.28 2.74 -20.72
N ILE A 218 -3.15 1.49 -20.25
CA ILE A 218 -4.09 0.42 -20.62
C ILE A 218 -5.51 0.73 -20.13
N SER A 219 -5.65 1.24 -18.90
CA SER A 219 -6.96 1.58 -18.32
C SER A 219 -7.65 2.71 -19.08
N LEU A 220 -6.89 3.73 -19.51
CA LEU A 220 -7.39 4.84 -20.30
C LEU A 220 -7.89 4.36 -21.67
N VAL A 221 -7.08 3.56 -22.38
CA VAL A 221 -7.47 2.98 -23.67
C VAL A 221 -8.70 2.08 -23.51
N ALA A 222 -8.71 1.19 -22.52
CA ALA A 222 -9.86 0.34 -22.23
C ALA A 222 -11.13 1.18 -21.97
N SER A 223 -11.03 2.23 -21.16
CA SER A 223 -12.16 3.12 -20.84
C SER A 223 -12.72 3.80 -22.08
N VAL A 224 -11.86 4.30 -22.98
CA VAL A 224 -12.29 4.88 -24.26
C VAL A 224 -12.98 3.82 -25.13
N MET A 225 -12.49 2.58 -25.13
CA MET A 225 -13.09 1.48 -25.88
C MET A 225 -14.46 1.04 -25.36
N PHE A 226 -14.81 1.37 -24.10
CA PHE A 226 -16.15 1.14 -23.54
C PHE A 226 -17.15 2.25 -23.86
N ILE A 227 -16.73 3.45 -24.30
CA ILE A 227 -17.65 4.55 -24.65
C ILE A 227 -18.71 4.13 -25.69
N PRO A 228 -18.34 3.46 -26.80
CA PRO A 228 -19.33 3.00 -27.77
C PRO A 228 -20.38 2.05 -27.20
N LEU A 229 -20.04 1.23 -26.20
CA LEU A 229 -21.01 0.37 -25.53
C LEU A 229 -22.07 1.21 -24.81
N TYR A 230 -21.66 2.21 -24.02
CA TYR A 230 -22.59 3.09 -23.32
C TYR A 230 -23.48 3.87 -24.29
N ALA A 231 -22.89 4.40 -25.37
CA ALA A 231 -23.65 5.03 -26.44
C ALA A 231 -24.64 4.05 -27.08
N GLY A 232 -24.22 2.82 -27.34
CA GLY A 232 -25.06 1.74 -27.88
C GLY A 232 -26.24 1.41 -26.97
N VAL A 233 -26.04 1.32 -25.65
CA VAL A 233 -27.12 1.10 -24.68
C VAL A 233 -28.14 2.23 -24.73
N ILE A 234 -27.69 3.49 -24.73
CA ILE A 234 -28.57 4.67 -24.84
C ILE A 234 -29.34 4.65 -26.16
N MET A 235 -28.68 4.36 -27.28
CA MET A 235 -29.33 4.27 -28.60
C MET A 235 -30.38 3.15 -28.62
N ALA A 236 -30.08 1.99 -28.02
CA ALA A 236 -31.02 0.88 -27.93
C ALA A 236 -32.27 1.24 -27.11
N GLU A 237 -32.13 1.96 -25.99
CA GLU A 237 -33.25 2.46 -25.20
C GLU A 237 -34.15 3.44 -25.98
N ASN A 238 -33.58 4.17 -26.94
CA ASN A 238 -34.31 5.10 -27.81
C ASN A 238 -34.82 4.45 -29.10
N GLY A 239 -34.86 3.11 -29.18
CA GLY A 239 -35.40 2.37 -30.32
C GLY A 239 -34.44 2.23 -31.51
N MET A 240 -33.17 2.63 -31.37
CA MET A 240 -32.13 2.55 -32.41
C MET A 240 -31.20 1.33 -32.24
N ALA A 241 -31.74 0.20 -31.75
CA ALA A 241 -30.95 -0.98 -31.40
C ALA A 241 -30.14 -1.57 -32.57
N GLY A 242 -30.64 -1.47 -33.81
CA GLY A 242 -29.92 -1.95 -35.00
C GLY A 242 -28.65 -1.16 -35.31
N GLU A 243 -28.61 0.12 -34.97
CA GLU A 243 -27.42 0.97 -35.14
C GLU A 243 -26.44 0.84 -33.96
N ALA A 244 -26.96 0.56 -32.77
CA ALA A 244 -26.19 0.34 -31.55
C ALA A 244 -25.26 -0.89 -31.61
N ILE A 245 -25.67 -1.94 -32.32
CA ILE A 245 -24.93 -3.22 -32.43
C ILE A 245 -24.23 -3.32 -33.79
N ASN A 246 -23.47 -2.28 -34.15
CA ASN A 246 -22.66 -2.33 -35.36
C ASN A 246 -21.30 -3.04 -35.10
N PRO A 247 -20.66 -3.61 -36.14
CA PRO A 247 -19.40 -4.34 -35.99
C PRO A 247 -18.26 -3.52 -35.34
N VAL A 248 -18.21 -2.21 -35.58
CA VAL A 248 -17.17 -1.34 -35.00
C VAL A 248 -17.33 -1.25 -33.49
N THR A 249 -18.55 -1.04 -33.00
CA THR A 249 -18.87 -0.99 -31.57
C THR A 249 -18.51 -2.30 -30.89
N MET A 250 -18.84 -3.44 -31.52
CA MET A 250 -18.51 -4.76 -30.99
C MET A 250 -17.01 -5.04 -30.95
N ILE A 251 -16.26 -4.64 -31.98
CA ILE A 251 -14.81 -4.77 -32.01
C ILE A 251 -14.18 -3.90 -30.92
N MET A 252 -14.60 -2.64 -30.78
CA MET A 252 -14.08 -1.74 -29.74
C MET A 252 -14.36 -2.31 -28.35
N PHE A 253 -15.59 -2.74 -28.09
CA PHE A 253 -15.94 -3.39 -26.82
C PHE A 253 -15.08 -4.63 -26.55
N PHE A 254 -14.90 -5.51 -27.54
CA PHE A 254 -14.05 -6.69 -27.40
C PHE A 254 -12.60 -6.33 -27.07
N VAL A 255 -12.02 -5.33 -27.75
CA VAL A 255 -10.68 -4.82 -27.46
C VAL A 255 -10.61 -4.26 -26.03
N GLY A 256 -11.61 -3.48 -25.61
CA GLY A 256 -11.72 -2.97 -24.24
C GLY A 256 -11.75 -4.09 -23.20
N MET A 257 -12.52 -5.14 -23.44
CA MET A 257 -12.59 -6.33 -22.59
C MET A 257 -11.26 -7.09 -22.52
N CYS A 258 -10.57 -7.26 -23.65
CA CYS A 258 -9.23 -7.88 -23.68
C CYS A 258 -8.23 -7.06 -22.85
N LEU A 259 -8.20 -5.73 -23.02
CA LEU A 259 -7.31 -4.85 -22.26
C LEU A 259 -7.62 -4.88 -20.76
N PHE A 260 -8.89 -4.86 -20.38
CA PHE A 260 -9.32 -5.02 -18.99
C PHE A 260 -8.88 -6.37 -18.43
N GLY A 261 -9.07 -7.46 -19.18
CA GLY A 261 -8.62 -8.80 -18.80
C GLY A 261 -7.10 -8.89 -18.60
N LEU A 262 -6.29 -8.20 -19.42
CA LEU A 262 -4.85 -8.09 -19.21
C LEU A 262 -4.52 -7.40 -17.88
N ILE A 263 -5.20 -6.30 -17.54
CA ILE A 263 -5.01 -5.61 -16.26
C ILE A 263 -5.36 -6.54 -15.09
N THR A 264 -6.49 -7.24 -15.17
CA THR A 264 -6.94 -8.17 -14.13
C THR A 264 -5.96 -9.32 -13.93
N LEU A 265 -5.31 -9.81 -15.00
CA LEU A 265 -4.36 -10.92 -14.91
C LEU A 265 -2.97 -10.46 -14.43
N PHE A 266 -2.44 -9.37 -15.00
CA PHE A 266 -1.07 -8.94 -14.74
C PHE A 266 -0.94 -8.01 -13.52
N GLY A 267 -2.00 -7.30 -13.13
CA GLY A 267 -2.01 -6.45 -11.93
C GLY A 267 -1.66 -7.22 -10.64
N PRO A 268 -2.30 -8.36 -10.35
CA PRO A 268 -1.94 -9.18 -9.19
C PRO A 268 -0.49 -9.67 -9.24
N LEU A 269 0.00 -10.11 -10.40
CA LEU A 269 1.40 -10.57 -10.55
C LEU A 269 2.41 -9.45 -10.26
N TYR A 270 2.10 -8.25 -10.72
CA TYR A 270 2.87 -7.04 -10.42
C TYR A 270 2.93 -6.78 -8.90
N HIS A 271 1.79 -6.79 -8.22
CA HIS A 271 1.77 -6.58 -6.77
C HIS A 271 2.51 -7.70 -6.02
N ILE A 272 2.29 -8.98 -6.39
CA ILE A 272 2.97 -10.13 -5.78
C ILE A 272 4.48 -9.99 -5.89
N LEU A 273 5.01 -9.56 -7.05
CA LEU A 273 6.45 -9.36 -7.22
C LEU A 273 6.98 -8.25 -6.31
N GLY A 274 6.23 -7.15 -6.14
CA GLY A 274 6.53 -6.11 -5.16
C GLY A 274 6.54 -6.62 -3.71
N GLN A 275 5.52 -7.38 -3.31
CA GLN A 275 5.46 -7.96 -1.97
C GLN A 275 6.59 -8.99 -1.74
N TRP A 276 6.93 -9.78 -2.75
CA TRP A 276 8.04 -10.73 -2.68
C TRP A 276 9.40 -10.02 -2.53
N ALA A 277 9.62 -8.93 -3.27
CA ALA A 277 10.79 -8.08 -3.10
C ALA A 277 10.88 -7.55 -1.66
N GLY A 278 9.78 -7.01 -1.14
CA GLY A 278 9.69 -6.55 0.25
C GLY A 278 10.05 -7.64 1.26
N LEU A 279 9.50 -8.85 1.11
CA LEU A 279 9.81 -9.98 1.99
C LEU A 279 11.30 -10.38 1.93
N ARG A 280 11.89 -10.46 0.73
CA ARG A 280 13.30 -10.80 0.54
C ARG A 280 14.22 -9.74 1.17
N THR A 281 13.90 -8.47 0.97
CA THR A 281 14.63 -7.34 1.57
C THR A 281 14.53 -7.38 3.10
N LEU A 282 13.35 -7.71 3.66
CA LEU A 282 13.16 -7.86 5.11
C LEU A 282 13.98 -9.01 5.71
N GLN A 283 14.19 -10.09 4.94
CA GLN A 283 15.04 -11.22 5.30
C GLN A 283 16.54 -10.91 5.21
N GLY A 284 16.91 -9.68 4.82
CA GLY A 284 18.30 -9.25 4.66
C GLY A 284 18.95 -9.66 3.35
N HIS A 285 18.15 -9.96 2.32
CA HIS A 285 18.68 -10.19 0.97
C HIS A 285 18.71 -8.90 0.15
N ASP A 286 19.78 -8.72 -0.63
CA ASP A 286 19.89 -7.65 -1.64
C ASP A 286 19.05 -7.97 -2.87
N TYR A 287 17.73 -7.81 -2.74
CA TYR A 287 16.80 -8.09 -3.82
C TYR A 287 17.06 -7.19 -5.03
N ARG A 288 17.01 -7.78 -6.22
CA ARG A 288 17.11 -7.09 -7.51
C ARG A 288 15.95 -7.51 -8.38
N TYR A 289 15.16 -6.55 -8.86
CA TYR A 289 14.15 -6.86 -9.89
C TYR A 289 14.87 -7.37 -11.15
N PRO A 290 14.40 -8.47 -11.79
CA PRO A 290 15.18 -9.15 -12.84
C PRO A 290 15.68 -8.25 -13.99
N LEU A 291 14.86 -7.29 -14.42
CA LEU A 291 15.21 -6.32 -15.47
C LEU A 291 15.63 -4.97 -14.88
N ILE A 292 14.75 -4.37 -14.07
CA ILE A 292 14.93 -3.03 -13.52
C ILE A 292 16.14 -2.95 -12.59
N GLY A 293 16.35 -3.97 -11.76
CA GLY A 293 17.45 -3.97 -10.78
C GLY A 293 18.82 -3.97 -11.43
N ARG A 294 19.01 -4.76 -12.49
CA ARG A 294 20.26 -4.79 -13.25
C ARG A 294 20.56 -3.47 -13.94
N LEU A 295 19.52 -2.83 -14.51
CA LEU A 295 19.65 -1.52 -15.16
C LEU A 295 20.04 -0.43 -14.15
N ILE A 296 19.41 -0.43 -12.98
CA ILE A 296 19.68 0.54 -11.92
C ILE A 296 21.05 0.31 -11.30
N GLU A 297 21.44 -0.93 -11.03
CA GLU A 297 22.76 -1.26 -10.52
C GLU A 297 23.84 -0.77 -11.50
N LYS A 298 23.69 -1.03 -12.80
CA LYS A 298 24.60 -0.51 -13.84
C LYS A 298 24.61 1.01 -13.90
N TRP A 299 23.48 1.67 -13.68
CA TRP A 299 23.39 3.13 -13.69
C TRP A 299 24.07 3.74 -12.46
N LEU A 300 23.86 3.16 -11.28
CA LEU A 300 24.45 3.59 -10.02
C LEU A 300 25.93 3.23 -9.89
N SER A 301 26.39 2.17 -10.58
CA SER A 301 27.79 1.75 -10.59
C SER A 301 28.66 2.52 -11.57
N LYS A 302 28.08 3.35 -12.45
CA LYS A 302 28.88 4.25 -13.27
C LYS A 302 29.63 5.16 -12.29
N PRO A 303 30.98 5.18 -12.31
CA PRO A 303 31.71 6.20 -11.57
C PRO A 303 31.12 7.54 -11.99
N GLU A 304 30.90 8.45 -11.03
CA GLU A 304 30.57 9.84 -11.36
C GLU A 304 31.67 10.34 -12.31
N ILE A 305 31.39 10.29 -13.61
CA ILE A 305 32.23 10.89 -14.64
C ILE A 305 31.99 12.39 -14.45
N LEU A 306 32.88 13.04 -13.68
CA LEU A 306 33.07 14.49 -13.49
C LEU A 306 31.98 15.10 -12.57
N THR A 307 32.23 15.74 -11.41
CA THR A 307 33.05 16.95 -11.14
C THR A 307 33.03 17.28 -9.63
N GLU A 308 34.20 17.33 -9.01
CA GLU A 308 34.73 18.48 -8.23
C GLU A 308 36.22 18.49 -8.67
N GLN A 309 36.85 19.46 -9.35
CA GLN A 309 36.72 20.93 -9.42
C GLN A 309 36.43 21.59 -8.09
#